data_AF-A0A662X1S7-F1
#
_entry.id   AF-A0A662X1S7-F1
#
_cell.length_a   1.000
_cell.length_b   1.000
_cell.length_c   1.000
_cell.angle_alpha   90.00
_cell.angle_beta   90.00
_cell.angle_gamma   90.00
#
_symmetry.space_group_name_H-M   'P 1'
#
loop_
_entity.id
_entity.type
_entity.pdbx_description
1 polymer ?
#
loop_
_entity_poly.entity_id
_entity_poly.type
_entity_poly.pdbx_seq_one_letter_code
_entity_poly.pdbx_strand_id
1 'polypeptide(L)'
;MVQHPELSLNASGPGVSYGAVERNASQKNFAPSPRRRVAQWYVNMALVNLVEFSAESSRGVVLATLFLYNKSLGGDLAFMGMLTSLFSVGRLISSMVFGWMCDRYSFRSVYLVSSAICLVGNLIYLLADIHVTDSLTVLATSRFLVGFGAGNRSVCRANVAAMTTVNQRLRYLTILATVVFLGYALTPGLGSLVADVDVFFCGVHFNKFTSPGMILVVFNLLTIFGMLTTYDGSIGIHDGPLESPGTAATSNTLADPTSMPERIVNVGAMVFIFLNFNARGILSVFETVNIPLFLQVTGSDPNSVAAVVQASNFQFYLGLLGLVSYFSIEFFRRSMTDVNWVQLGFLMLLAGNALLVLVPADLSFERLAFAEFLVWSVGCPITTAVVVAAFSKLLGGRPQGTLMGLLGSAGSVSRIVLPLLPAAISTLTPVFWINISLCGLSVALLWWYSRLVYKTKVEMLADVESAYRVVSPPNDPRSPLGSDKVDFEDK
;
A
#
# COMPACT_ATOMS: atom_id res chain seq x y z
N MET A 1 -61.25 0.81 25.73
CA MET A 1 -61.02 0.64 24.28
C MET A 1 -60.24 1.87 23.80
N VAL A 2 -58.92 1.84 23.98
CA VAL A 2 -57.98 2.83 23.43
C VAL A 2 -56.74 2.01 23.10
N GLN A 3 -56.49 1.79 21.81
CA GLN A 3 -55.38 1.00 21.30
C GLN A 3 -54.13 1.89 21.20
N HIS A 4 -53.04 1.43 21.80
CA HIS A 4 -51.69 1.91 21.53
C HIS A 4 -51.21 1.34 20.18
N PRO A 5 -50.50 2.10 19.33
CA PRO A 5 -49.89 1.54 18.13
C PRO A 5 -48.63 0.75 18.51
N GLU A 6 -48.57 -0.50 18.05
CA GLU A 6 -47.40 -1.38 18.16
C GLU A 6 -46.21 -0.81 17.36
N LEU A 7 -45.05 -0.71 18.00
CA LEU A 7 -43.77 -0.43 17.37
C LEU A 7 -43.30 -1.69 16.62
N SER A 8 -43.32 -1.65 15.29
CA SER A 8 -42.71 -2.66 14.43
C SER A 8 -41.18 -2.53 14.43
N LEU A 9 -40.51 -3.52 15.03
CA LEU A 9 -39.08 -3.78 14.86
C LEU A 9 -38.80 -4.20 13.41
N ASN A 10 -38.53 -3.22 12.53
CA ASN A 10 -37.94 -3.51 11.23
C ASN A 10 -36.43 -3.75 11.36
N ALA A 11 -36.08 -5.01 11.61
CA ALA A 11 -34.77 -5.55 11.39
C ALA A 11 -34.55 -5.79 9.88
N SER A 12 -33.81 -4.91 9.20
CA SER A 12 -33.02 -5.24 8.00
C SER A 12 -32.30 -4.00 7.44
N GLY A 13 -31.09 -3.73 7.91
CA GLY A 13 -30.08 -3.03 7.11
C GLY A 13 -29.05 -4.06 6.63
N PRO A 14 -28.60 -4.06 5.37
CA PRO A 14 -27.58 -5.01 4.95
C PRO A 14 -26.27 -4.61 5.62
N GLY A 15 -25.85 -5.39 6.62
CA GLY A 15 -24.52 -5.29 7.20
C GLY A 15 -23.50 -5.62 6.12
N VAL A 16 -22.77 -4.59 5.66
CA VAL A 16 -21.67 -4.76 4.72
C VAL A 16 -20.48 -5.32 5.50
N SER A 17 -20.47 -6.64 5.72
CA SER A 17 -19.32 -7.34 6.27
C SER A 17 -18.23 -7.47 5.22
N TYR A 18 -16.98 -7.24 5.63
CA TYR A 18 -15.78 -7.61 4.88
C TYR A 18 -15.93 -8.98 4.22
N GLY A 19 -15.92 -9.01 2.87
CA GLY A 19 -15.85 -10.25 2.10
C GLY A 19 -17.17 -10.97 1.82
N ALA A 20 -18.34 -10.41 2.14
CA ALA A 20 -19.59 -10.91 1.60
C ALA A 20 -19.68 -10.52 0.11
N VAL A 21 -19.28 -11.44 -0.78
CA VAL A 21 -19.66 -11.35 -2.19
C VAL A 21 -21.19 -11.37 -2.21
N GLU A 22 -21.81 -10.26 -2.60
CA GLU A 22 -23.24 -10.25 -2.93
C GLU A 22 -23.50 -11.38 -3.93
N ARG A 23 -24.28 -12.39 -3.51
CA ARG A 23 -24.64 -13.54 -4.36
C ARG A 23 -25.45 -13.15 -5.60
N ASN A 24 -25.94 -11.92 -5.66
CA ASN A 24 -26.47 -11.33 -6.87
C ASN A 24 -25.42 -10.36 -7.39
N ALA A 25 -24.62 -10.79 -8.37
CA ALA A 25 -23.84 -9.86 -9.17
C ALA A 25 -24.84 -8.81 -9.70
N SER A 26 -24.80 -7.61 -9.14
CA SER A 26 -25.70 -6.52 -9.49
C SER A 26 -25.44 -6.16 -10.96
N GLN A 27 -26.13 -6.85 -11.87
CA GLN A 27 -26.02 -6.61 -13.29
C GLN A 27 -26.39 -5.16 -13.54
N LYS A 28 -25.43 -4.41 -14.08
CA LYS A 28 -25.67 -3.02 -14.43
C LYS A 28 -26.72 -3.00 -15.54
N ASN A 29 -27.85 -2.33 -15.30
CA ASN A 29 -28.78 -2.01 -16.37
C ASN A 29 -28.01 -1.27 -17.48
N PHE A 30 -28.07 -1.77 -18.72
CA PHE A 30 -27.36 -1.22 -19.87
C PHE A 30 -27.84 0.19 -20.29
N ALA A 31 -28.78 0.78 -19.56
CA ALA A 31 -29.25 2.13 -19.80
C ALA A 31 -28.20 3.16 -19.31
N PRO A 32 -27.83 4.14 -20.14
CA PRO A 32 -26.89 5.18 -19.74
C PRO A 32 -27.46 6.03 -18.60
N SER A 33 -26.69 6.19 -17.53
CA SER A 33 -27.01 7.11 -16.44
C SER A 33 -27.00 8.56 -16.96
N PRO A 34 -27.82 9.47 -16.42
CA PRO A 34 -27.80 10.88 -16.79
C PRO A 34 -26.38 11.46 -16.67
N ARG A 35 -25.95 12.28 -17.66
CA ARG A 35 -24.60 12.86 -17.70
C ARG A 35 -24.16 13.51 -16.38
N ARG A 36 -25.09 14.17 -15.68
CA ARG A 36 -24.85 14.79 -14.37
C ARG A 36 -24.47 13.78 -13.29
N ARG A 37 -25.12 12.62 -13.24
CA ARG A 37 -24.82 11.56 -12.25
C ARG A 37 -23.46 10.92 -12.53
N VAL A 38 -23.11 10.72 -13.80
CA VAL A 38 -21.77 10.24 -14.20
C VAL A 38 -20.68 11.25 -13.84
N ALA A 39 -20.90 12.55 -14.07
CA ALA A 39 -19.96 13.59 -13.66
C ALA A 39 -19.77 13.60 -12.13
N GLN A 40 -20.86 13.51 -11.37
CA GLN A 40 -20.82 13.44 -9.91
C GLN A 40 -20.11 12.16 -9.41
N TRP A 41 -20.25 11.04 -10.12
CA TRP A 41 -19.51 9.82 -9.84
C TRP A 41 -18.00 10.01 -9.97
N TYR A 42 -17.54 10.69 -11.03
CA TYR A 42 -16.13 11.05 -11.18
C TYR A 42 -15.66 12.02 -10.10
N VAL A 43 -16.49 12.97 -9.68
CA VAL A 43 -16.18 13.89 -8.57
C VAL A 43 -15.99 13.10 -7.27
N ASN A 44 -16.93 12.22 -6.91
CA ASN A 44 -16.79 11.36 -5.73
C ASN A 44 -15.52 10.50 -5.80
N MET A 45 -15.22 9.91 -6.97
CA MET A 45 -14.00 9.14 -7.17
C MET A 45 -12.73 10.00 -6.98
N ALA A 46 -12.72 11.23 -7.50
CA ALA A 46 -11.62 12.17 -7.31
C ALA A 46 -11.45 12.57 -5.84
N LEU A 47 -12.54 12.79 -5.10
CA LEU A 47 -12.51 13.09 -3.67
C LEU A 47 -11.95 11.92 -2.84
N VAL A 48 -12.32 10.68 -3.16
CA VAL A 48 -11.74 9.49 -2.49
C VAL A 48 -10.23 9.42 -2.74
N ASN A 49 -9.79 9.69 -3.97
CA ASN A 49 -8.36 9.74 -4.29
C ASN A 49 -7.66 10.92 -3.58
N LEU A 50 -8.31 12.08 -3.45
CA LEU A 50 -7.77 13.24 -2.73
C LEU A 50 -7.56 12.95 -1.24
N VAL A 51 -8.50 12.25 -0.59
CA VAL A 51 -8.35 11.80 0.80
C VAL A 51 -7.11 10.91 0.95
N GLU A 52 -6.98 9.91 0.10
CA GLU A 52 -5.84 8.97 0.14
C GLU A 52 -4.52 9.71 -0.15
N PHE A 53 -4.52 10.61 -1.13
CA PHE A 53 -3.36 11.44 -1.46
C PHE A 53 -2.93 12.28 -0.26
N SER A 54 -3.86 12.97 0.42
CA SER A 54 -3.58 13.79 1.61
C SER A 54 -3.03 12.95 2.77
N ALA A 55 -3.62 11.77 2.99
CA ALA A 55 -3.17 10.83 4.02
C ALA A 55 -1.72 10.36 3.78
N GLU A 56 -1.38 9.97 2.55
CA GLU A 56 -0.02 9.52 2.22
C GLU A 56 1.00 10.66 2.14
N SER A 57 0.57 11.83 1.66
CA SER A 57 1.37 13.06 1.67
C SER A 57 1.81 13.42 3.08
N SER A 58 0.97 13.13 4.09
CA SER A 58 1.30 13.41 5.48
C SER A 58 2.50 12.62 6.00
N ARG A 59 2.88 11.52 5.33
CA ARG A 59 4.14 10.80 5.57
C ARG A 59 5.26 11.33 4.65
N GLY A 60 4.97 11.54 3.37
CA GLY A 60 5.97 11.91 2.36
C GLY A 60 6.52 13.33 2.49
N VAL A 61 5.66 14.35 2.67
CA VAL A 61 6.07 15.77 2.72
C VAL A 61 7.09 16.05 3.81
N VAL A 62 6.91 15.41 4.97
CA VAL A 62 7.80 15.58 6.13
C VAL A 62 8.98 14.63 6.11
N LEU A 63 9.05 13.67 5.19
CA LEU A 63 10.03 12.58 5.23
C LEU A 63 11.48 13.09 5.21
N ALA A 64 11.77 14.11 4.40
CA ALA A 64 13.11 14.69 4.28
C ALA A 64 13.46 15.63 5.44
N THR A 65 12.46 16.26 6.04
CA THR A 65 12.68 17.32 7.06
C THR A 65 12.53 16.81 8.49
N LEU A 66 11.84 15.69 8.70
CA LEU A 66 11.50 15.16 10.02
C LEU A 66 12.73 14.83 10.86
N PHE A 67 13.77 14.24 10.25
CA PHE A 67 15.02 13.95 10.97
C PHE A 67 15.70 15.25 11.43
N LEU A 68 15.78 16.25 10.56
CA LEU A 68 16.40 17.53 10.86
C LEU A 68 15.60 18.32 11.90
N TYR A 69 14.27 18.27 11.83
CA TYR A 69 13.39 18.88 12.82
C TYR A 69 13.51 18.21 14.20
N ASN A 70 13.59 16.89 14.22
CA ASN A 70 13.90 16.13 15.44
C ASN A 70 15.25 16.56 16.03
N LYS A 71 16.28 16.68 15.19
CA LYS A 71 17.63 17.08 15.60
C LYS A 71 17.65 18.51 16.17
N SER A 72 16.89 19.44 15.58
CA SER A 72 16.82 20.83 16.05
C SER A 72 16.17 20.95 17.44
N LEU A 73 15.30 20.01 17.81
CA LEU A 73 14.69 19.92 19.14
C LEU A 73 15.53 19.09 20.14
N GLY A 74 16.77 18.75 19.79
CA GLY A 74 17.68 17.96 20.63
C GLY A 74 17.44 16.44 20.59
N GLY A 75 16.61 15.95 19.68
CA GLY A 75 16.33 14.53 19.50
C GLY A 75 17.45 13.78 18.77
N ASP A 76 17.53 12.49 19.03
CA ASP A 76 18.53 11.57 18.46
C ASP A 76 17.91 10.64 17.41
N LEU A 77 18.70 9.66 16.94
CA LEU A 77 18.22 8.66 15.99
C LEU A 77 17.14 7.75 16.60
N ALA A 78 17.17 7.52 17.93
CA ALA A 78 16.15 6.75 18.64
C ALA A 78 14.80 7.44 18.60
N PHE A 79 14.78 8.74 18.83
CA PHE A 79 13.55 9.51 18.74
C PHE A 79 13.01 9.55 17.31
N MET A 80 13.86 9.67 16.28
CA MET A 80 13.42 9.56 14.88
C MET A 80 12.76 8.20 14.58
N GLY A 81 13.35 7.09 15.05
CA GLY A 81 12.75 5.76 14.98
C GLY A 81 11.40 5.70 15.71
N MET A 82 11.27 6.35 16.86
CA MET A 82 10.02 6.44 17.60
C MET A 82 8.95 7.23 16.83
N LEU A 83 9.32 8.36 16.20
CA LEU A 83 8.40 9.18 15.41
C LEU A 83 7.79 8.41 14.22
N THR A 84 8.63 7.67 13.48
CA THR A 84 8.16 6.82 12.37
C THR A 84 7.29 5.66 12.85
N SER A 85 7.61 5.10 14.02
CA SER A 85 6.84 4.04 14.66
C SER A 85 5.48 4.53 15.16
N LEU A 86 5.40 5.67 15.84
CA LEU A 86 4.17 6.26 16.37
C LEU A 86 3.15 6.56 15.27
N PHE A 87 3.62 7.06 14.11
CA PHE A 87 2.75 7.21 12.94
C PHE A 87 2.12 5.87 12.53
N SER A 88 2.91 4.80 12.49
CA SER A 88 2.44 3.46 12.12
C SER A 88 1.51 2.85 13.18
N VAL A 89 1.77 3.09 14.47
CA VAL A 89 0.89 2.69 15.58
C VAL A 89 -0.47 3.36 15.44
N GLY A 90 -0.51 4.68 15.27
CA GLY A 90 -1.75 5.44 15.09
C GLY A 90 -2.57 4.87 13.93
N ARG A 91 -1.90 4.64 12.78
CA ARG A 91 -2.52 4.11 11.56
C ARG A 91 -3.08 2.69 11.72
N LEU A 92 -2.39 1.83 12.46
CA LEU A 92 -2.85 0.47 12.73
C LEU A 92 -4.12 0.49 13.59
N ILE A 93 -4.11 1.26 14.69
CA ILE A 93 -5.27 1.38 15.58
C ILE A 93 -6.47 1.94 14.82
N SER A 94 -6.28 3.05 14.11
CA SER A 94 -7.37 3.71 13.41
C SER A 94 -7.92 2.91 12.23
N SER A 95 -7.11 2.05 11.59
CA SER A 95 -7.63 1.17 10.52
C SER A 95 -8.74 0.24 11.00
N MET A 96 -8.68 -0.22 12.26
CA MET A 96 -9.74 -1.02 12.88
C MET A 96 -10.94 -0.14 13.25
N VAL A 97 -10.69 1.03 13.85
CA VAL A 97 -11.74 1.98 14.26
C VAL A 97 -12.53 2.47 13.05
N PHE A 98 -11.86 2.91 11.99
CA PHE A 98 -12.48 3.42 10.77
C PHE A 98 -13.15 2.32 9.96
N GLY A 99 -12.64 1.08 9.99
CA GLY A 99 -13.36 -0.09 9.47
C GLY A 99 -14.71 -0.26 10.15
N TRP A 100 -14.72 -0.30 11.49
CA TRP A 100 -15.95 -0.39 12.28
C TRP A 100 -16.89 0.82 12.07
N MET A 101 -16.35 2.03 11.96
CA MET A 101 -17.16 3.23 11.67
C MET A 101 -17.77 3.17 10.28
N CYS A 102 -17.05 2.63 9.29
CA CYS A 102 -17.55 2.45 7.93
C CYS A 102 -18.75 1.49 7.88
N ASP A 103 -18.79 0.49 8.75
CA ASP A 103 -19.89 -0.48 8.80
C ASP A 103 -21.16 0.09 9.46
N ARG A 104 -21.02 1.11 10.31
CA ARG A 104 -22.14 1.71 11.07
C ARG A 104 -22.58 3.08 10.57
N TYR A 105 -21.68 3.83 9.96
CA TYR A 105 -21.88 5.19 9.47
C TYR A 105 -21.60 5.25 7.96
N SER A 106 -21.66 6.45 7.38
CA SER A 106 -21.35 6.66 5.97
C SER A 106 -19.85 6.86 5.71
N PHE A 107 -19.38 6.48 4.51
CA PHE A 107 -18.02 6.76 4.03
C PHE A 107 -17.61 8.23 4.24
N ARG A 108 -18.52 9.17 3.91
CA ARG A 108 -18.32 10.61 4.08
C ARG A 108 -17.96 10.98 5.53
N SER A 109 -18.66 10.39 6.50
CA SER A 109 -18.43 10.67 7.92
C SER A 109 -17.04 10.22 8.34
N VAL A 110 -16.61 9.03 7.89
CA VAL A 110 -15.27 8.52 8.17
C VAL A 110 -14.19 9.42 7.57
N TYR A 111 -14.35 9.87 6.33
CA TYR A 111 -13.40 10.79 5.70
C TYR A 111 -13.29 12.11 6.45
N LEU A 112 -14.41 12.74 6.82
CA LEU A 112 -14.40 13.99 7.58
C LEU A 112 -13.70 13.84 8.94
N VAL A 113 -14.01 12.78 9.70
CA VAL A 113 -13.38 12.53 11.00
C VAL A 113 -11.88 12.27 10.83
N SER A 114 -11.50 11.42 9.86
CA SER A 114 -10.10 11.09 9.61
C SER A 114 -9.28 12.33 9.19
N SER A 115 -9.80 13.17 8.29
CA SER A 115 -9.14 14.41 7.86
C SER A 115 -9.11 15.47 8.96
N ALA A 116 -10.12 15.55 9.83
CA ALA A 116 -10.11 16.44 10.99
C ALA A 116 -9.03 16.04 12.00
N ILE A 117 -8.86 14.75 12.28
CA ILE A 117 -7.78 14.24 13.14
C ILE A 117 -6.40 14.54 12.51
N CYS A 118 -6.24 14.31 11.20
CA CYS A 118 -5.02 14.69 10.48
C CYS A 118 -4.76 16.21 10.56
N LEU A 119 -5.78 17.04 10.40
CA LEU A 119 -5.67 18.49 10.50
C LEU A 119 -5.17 18.91 11.88
N VAL A 120 -5.78 18.41 12.95
CA VAL A 120 -5.36 18.67 14.33
C VAL A 120 -3.92 18.19 14.56
N GLY A 121 -3.57 17.00 14.11
CA GLY A 121 -2.21 16.47 14.22
C GLY A 121 -1.18 17.33 13.48
N ASN A 122 -1.51 17.84 12.29
CA ASN A 122 -0.64 18.73 11.53
C ASN A 122 -0.56 20.14 12.13
N LEU A 123 -1.63 20.64 12.77
CA LEU A 123 -1.56 21.89 13.54
C LEU A 123 -0.62 21.73 14.75
N ILE A 124 -0.73 20.61 15.49
CA ILE A 124 0.17 20.29 16.61
C ILE A 124 1.63 20.17 16.14
N TYR A 125 1.87 19.67 14.92
CA TYR A 125 3.22 19.61 14.35
C TYR A 125 3.90 20.99 14.28
N LEU A 126 3.14 22.01 13.88
CA LEU A 126 3.63 23.39 13.74
C LEU A 126 3.98 24.02 15.09
N LEU A 127 3.30 23.58 16.16
CA LEU A 127 3.54 24.06 17.51
C LEU A 127 4.78 23.45 18.16
N ALA A 128 5.31 22.34 17.63
CA ALA A 128 6.46 21.65 18.22
C ALA A 128 7.78 22.45 18.08
N ASP A 129 7.79 23.54 17.31
CA ASP A 129 8.98 24.31 17.00
C ASP A 129 9.61 24.95 18.25
N ILE A 130 10.92 25.18 18.18
CA ILE A 130 11.73 25.78 19.25
C ILE A 130 11.20 27.15 19.70
N HIS A 131 10.57 27.91 18.79
CA HIS A 131 10.04 29.23 19.10
C HIS A 131 8.67 29.21 19.79
N VAL A 132 8.04 28.03 19.94
CA VAL A 132 6.68 27.89 20.48
C VAL A 132 6.65 26.99 21.70
N THR A 133 6.91 25.68 21.55
CA THR A 133 6.87 24.72 22.66
C THR A 133 8.18 24.00 22.91
N ASP A 134 9.10 24.00 21.94
CA ASP A 134 10.40 23.33 22.01
C ASP A 134 10.32 21.90 22.58
N SER A 135 9.40 21.08 22.03
CA SER A 135 9.04 19.81 22.67
C SER A 135 8.98 18.64 21.70
N LEU A 136 9.90 17.71 21.88
CA LEU A 136 9.91 16.39 21.26
C LEU A 136 8.58 15.64 21.49
N THR A 137 7.96 15.78 22.67
CA THR A 137 6.69 15.11 22.99
C THR A 137 5.51 15.63 22.17
N VAL A 138 5.48 16.93 21.87
CA VAL A 138 4.47 17.55 20.99
C VAL A 138 4.65 17.03 19.57
N LEU A 139 5.89 16.94 19.09
CA LEU A 139 6.22 16.34 17.79
C LEU A 139 5.78 14.87 17.70
N ALA A 140 6.05 14.07 18.73
CA ALA A 140 5.61 12.66 18.81
C ALA A 140 4.08 12.52 18.83
N THR A 141 3.40 13.36 19.60
CA THR A 141 1.92 13.39 19.67
C THR A 141 1.32 13.75 18.31
N SER A 142 1.90 14.73 17.62
CA SER A 142 1.54 15.06 16.25
C SER A 142 1.67 13.85 15.32
N ARG A 143 2.82 13.16 15.31
CA ARG A 143 3.04 11.99 14.45
C ARG A 143 2.04 10.87 14.70
N PHE A 144 1.71 10.61 15.96
CA PHE A 144 0.68 9.63 16.32
C PHE A 144 -0.70 10.04 15.76
N LEU A 145 -1.13 11.28 15.99
CA LEU A 145 -2.45 11.77 15.53
C LEU A 145 -2.57 11.81 14.01
N VAL A 146 -1.54 12.28 13.31
CA VAL A 146 -1.51 12.26 11.84
C VAL A 146 -1.54 10.83 11.32
N GLY A 147 -0.78 9.92 11.94
CA GLY A 147 -0.84 8.49 11.63
C GLY A 147 -2.23 7.90 11.84
N PHE A 148 -2.89 8.27 12.95
CA PHE A 148 -4.26 7.87 13.25
C PHE A 148 -5.23 8.35 12.17
N GLY A 149 -5.20 9.63 11.80
CA GLY A 149 -6.06 10.14 10.72
C GLY A 149 -5.78 9.48 9.35
N ALA A 150 -4.54 9.07 9.07
CA ALA A 150 -4.15 8.41 7.82
C ALA A 150 -4.57 6.92 7.71
N GLY A 151 -5.21 6.34 8.72
CA GLY A 151 -5.61 4.91 8.71
C GLY A 151 -6.87 4.58 7.91
N ASN A 152 -7.33 5.46 7.03
CA ASN A 152 -8.58 5.31 6.27
C ASN A 152 -8.41 4.57 4.91
N ARG A 153 -7.21 4.08 4.58
CA ARG A 153 -6.94 3.38 3.30
C ARG A 153 -7.88 2.21 2.99
N SER A 154 -8.22 1.41 4.00
CA SER A 154 -9.19 0.31 3.87
C SER A 154 -10.57 0.82 3.44
N VAL A 155 -10.98 1.94 4.01
CA VAL A 155 -12.25 2.62 3.73
C VAL A 155 -12.26 3.20 2.32
N CYS A 156 -11.16 3.81 1.87
CA CYS A 156 -11.00 4.24 0.48
C CYS A 156 -11.21 3.09 -0.52
N ARG A 157 -10.56 1.95 -0.28
CA ARG A 157 -10.72 0.75 -1.12
C ARG A 157 -12.15 0.21 -1.11
N ALA A 158 -12.79 0.20 0.05
CA ALA A 158 -14.17 -0.24 0.20
C ALA A 158 -15.15 0.68 -0.55
N ASN A 159 -14.96 1.99 -0.46
CA ASN A 159 -15.79 2.96 -1.19
C ASN A 159 -15.63 2.82 -2.70
N VAL A 160 -14.38 2.72 -3.19
CA VAL A 160 -14.13 2.45 -4.63
C VAL A 160 -14.80 1.15 -5.06
N ALA A 161 -14.72 0.09 -4.26
CA ALA A 161 -15.35 -1.19 -4.57
C ALA A 161 -16.90 -1.13 -4.56
N ALA A 162 -17.50 -0.29 -3.72
CA ALA A 162 -18.94 -0.05 -3.66
C ALA A 162 -19.44 0.82 -4.83
N MET A 163 -18.60 1.72 -5.34
CA MET A 163 -18.93 2.59 -6.47
C MET A 163 -18.66 1.96 -7.84
N THR A 164 -17.97 0.82 -7.91
CA THR A 164 -17.51 0.18 -9.16
C THR A 164 -18.03 -1.24 -9.31
N THR A 165 -18.35 -1.60 -10.56
CA THR A 165 -18.68 -2.98 -10.93
C THR A 165 -17.45 -3.87 -10.90
N VAL A 166 -17.67 -5.20 -10.82
CA VAL A 166 -16.58 -6.19 -10.78
C VAL A 166 -15.60 -6.02 -11.94
N ASN A 167 -16.10 -5.72 -13.13
CA ASN A 167 -15.29 -5.56 -14.36
C ASN A 167 -14.45 -4.28 -14.36
N GLN A 168 -14.94 -3.20 -13.75
CA GLN A 168 -14.24 -1.91 -13.71
C GLN A 168 -13.38 -1.72 -12.45
N ARG A 169 -13.68 -2.46 -11.37
CA ARG A 169 -13.08 -2.30 -10.05
C ARG A 169 -11.56 -2.32 -10.07
N LEU A 170 -10.96 -3.26 -10.82
CA LEU A 170 -9.50 -3.38 -10.91
C LEU A 170 -8.86 -2.07 -11.38
N ARG A 171 -9.42 -1.44 -12.43
CA ARG A 171 -8.89 -0.18 -12.99
C ARG A 171 -8.86 0.93 -11.94
N TYR A 172 -9.95 1.12 -11.21
CA TYR A 172 -10.06 2.20 -10.22
C TYR A 172 -9.26 1.92 -8.94
N LEU A 173 -9.16 0.66 -8.52
CA LEU A 173 -8.25 0.28 -7.43
C LEU A 173 -6.78 0.48 -7.80
N THR A 174 -6.40 0.26 -9.07
CA THR A 174 -5.06 0.58 -9.57
C THR A 174 -4.80 2.08 -9.53
N ILE A 175 -5.75 2.92 -9.99
CA ILE A 175 -5.63 4.39 -9.90
C ILE A 175 -5.41 4.82 -8.45
N LEU A 176 -6.20 4.29 -7.51
CA LEU A 176 -6.05 4.58 -6.08
C LEU A 176 -4.64 4.19 -5.58
N ALA A 177 -4.12 3.03 -5.98
CA ALA A 177 -2.77 2.60 -5.62
C ALA A 177 -1.67 3.50 -6.22
N THR A 178 -1.87 4.02 -7.43
CA THR A 178 -0.96 5.01 -8.03
C THR A 178 -0.97 6.31 -7.24
N VAL A 179 -2.15 6.79 -6.82
CA VAL A 179 -2.28 8.00 -6.00
C VAL A 179 -1.59 7.85 -4.64
N VAL A 180 -1.71 6.69 -4.00
CA VAL A 180 -0.95 6.35 -2.78
C VAL A 180 0.54 6.55 -3.00
N PHE A 181 1.05 5.99 -4.10
CA PHE A 181 2.47 6.10 -4.40
C PHE A 181 2.89 7.54 -4.70
N LEU A 182 2.11 8.29 -5.47
CA LEU A 182 2.39 9.71 -5.75
C LEU A 182 2.44 10.54 -4.46
N GLY A 183 1.45 10.34 -3.58
CA GLY A 183 1.38 11.01 -2.28
C GLY A 183 2.57 10.69 -1.38
N TYR A 184 3.06 9.46 -1.39
CA TYR A 184 4.21 9.06 -0.58
C TYR A 184 5.57 9.44 -1.19
N ALA A 185 5.78 9.15 -2.47
CA ALA A 185 7.10 9.15 -3.09
C ALA A 185 7.53 10.49 -3.68
N LEU A 186 6.58 11.30 -4.18
CA LEU A 186 6.90 12.57 -4.84
C LEU A 186 6.75 13.79 -3.93
N THR A 187 6.00 13.66 -2.84
CA THR A 187 5.75 14.80 -1.98
C THR A 187 6.91 15.27 -1.09
N PRO A 188 8.01 14.50 -0.84
CA PRO A 188 9.22 15.07 -0.23
C PRO A 188 9.74 16.30 -0.99
N GLY A 189 9.58 16.35 -2.32
CA GLY A 189 9.96 17.50 -3.14
C GLY A 189 9.11 18.76 -2.89
N LEU A 190 7.93 18.64 -2.29
CA LEU A 190 7.15 19.82 -1.89
C LEU A 190 7.79 20.53 -0.70
N GLY A 191 8.55 19.81 0.14
CA GLY A 191 9.27 20.39 1.27
C GLY A 191 10.35 21.37 0.84
N SER A 192 11.03 21.13 -0.29
CA SER A 192 12.06 22.04 -0.79
C SER A 192 11.48 23.35 -1.34
N LEU A 193 10.27 23.34 -1.90
CA LEU A 193 9.61 24.55 -2.42
C LEU A 193 9.29 25.58 -1.33
N VAL A 194 9.15 25.13 -0.08
CA VAL A 194 8.82 25.97 1.08
C VAL A 194 9.97 26.06 2.08
N ALA A 195 11.16 25.56 1.73
CA ALA A 195 12.30 25.50 2.64
C ALA A 195 12.89 26.90 2.93
N ASP A 196 12.79 27.83 1.98
CA ASP A 196 13.29 29.21 2.14
C ASP A 196 12.29 30.14 2.85
N VAL A 197 11.10 29.62 3.24
CA VAL A 197 10.13 30.40 3.99
C VAL A 197 10.61 30.54 5.43
N ASP A 198 10.77 31.78 5.88
CA ASP A 198 11.13 32.16 7.26
C ASP A 198 10.24 33.34 7.70
N VAL A 199 9.03 33.04 8.19
CA VAL A 199 8.00 34.04 8.52
C VAL A 199 7.29 33.69 9.82
N PHE A 200 7.14 34.67 10.72
CA PHE A 200 6.26 34.55 11.88
C PHE A 200 4.85 34.99 11.55
N PHE A 201 3.86 34.12 11.75
CA PHE A 201 2.45 34.45 11.54
C PHE A 201 1.57 33.75 12.57
N CYS A 202 0.65 34.50 13.18
CA CYS A 202 -0.29 34.01 14.20
C CYS A 202 0.36 33.22 15.36
N GLY A 203 1.55 33.64 15.80
CA GLY A 203 2.27 32.97 16.91
C GLY A 203 2.95 31.66 16.52
N VAL A 204 2.99 31.31 15.23
CA VAL A 204 3.71 30.16 14.69
C VAL A 204 4.87 30.66 13.83
N HIS A 205 6.03 30.05 14.02
CA HIS A 205 7.18 30.30 13.17
C HIS A 205 7.17 29.36 11.97
N PHE A 206 6.98 29.89 10.76
CA PHE A 206 7.10 29.15 9.52
C PHE A 206 8.54 29.18 9.05
N ASN A 207 9.24 28.08 9.29
CA ASN A 207 10.62 27.85 8.88
C ASN A 207 10.68 26.60 8.00
N LYS A 208 11.88 26.23 7.54
CA LYS A 208 12.13 25.01 6.75
C LYS A 208 11.62 23.69 7.33
N PHE A 209 11.36 23.60 8.64
CA PHE A 209 10.88 22.39 9.32
C PHE A 209 9.36 22.38 9.52
N THR A 210 8.76 23.54 9.80
CA THR A 210 7.32 23.70 10.03
C THR A 210 6.53 23.96 8.76
N SER A 211 7.10 24.67 7.77
CA SER A 211 6.46 24.99 6.49
C SER A 211 5.94 23.76 5.71
N PRO A 212 6.64 22.60 5.68
CA PRO A 212 6.07 21.37 5.13
C PRO A 212 4.77 20.93 5.82
N GLY A 213 4.63 21.18 7.12
CA GLY A 213 3.39 20.93 7.88
C GLY A 213 2.22 21.79 7.42
N MET A 214 2.47 23.02 6.96
CA MET A 214 1.42 23.89 6.42
C MET A 214 0.83 23.38 5.11
N ILE A 215 1.66 22.79 4.25
CA ILE A 215 1.18 22.13 3.02
C ILE A 215 0.16 21.05 3.39
N LEU A 216 0.45 20.27 4.44
CA LEU A 216 -0.45 19.23 4.93
C LEU A 216 -1.73 19.80 5.56
N VAL A 217 -1.64 20.92 6.28
CA VAL A 217 -2.83 21.65 6.78
C VAL A 217 -3.73 22.05 5.61
N VAL A 218 -3.16 22.63 4.55
CA VAL A 218 -3.91 23.01 3.34
C VAL A 218 -4.55 21.80 2.66
N PHE A 219 -3.82 20.69 2.49
CA PHE A 219 -4.40 19.46 1.91
C PHE A 219 -5.57 18.91 2.73
N ASN A 220 -5.47 18.91 4.06
CA ASN A 220 -6.55 18.47 4.92
C ASN A 220 -7.77 19.41 4.86
N LEU A 221 -7.56 20.73 4.85
CA LEU A 221 -8.64 21.72 4.70
C LEU A 221 -9.34 21.59 3.34
N LEU A 222 -8.59 21.43 2.25
CA LEU A 222 -9.15 21.20 0.91
C LEU A 222 -9.95 19.90 0.87
N THR A 223 -9.45 18.83 1.50
CA THR A 223 -10.14 17.55 1.58
C THR A 223 -11.45 17.67 2.37
N ILE A 224 -11.44 18.32 3.53
CA ILE A 224 -12.64 18.56 4.35
C ILE A 224 -13.64 19.42 3.58
N PHE A 225 -13.19 20.53 2.98
CA PHE A 225 -14.03 21.42 2.20
C PHE A 225 -14.69 20.71 1.02
N GLY A 226 -13.92 19.92 0.26
CA GLY A 226 -14.43 19.09 -0.84
C GLY A 226 -15.47 18.07 -0.34
N MET A 227 -15.18 17.37 0.75
CA MET A 227 -16.12 16.40 1.33
C MET A 227 -17.40 17.04 1.90
N LEU A 228 -17.34 18.30 2.33
CA LEU A 228 -18.50 19.02 2.83
C LEU A 228 -19.38 19.58 1.71
N THR A 229 -18.77 20.07 0.63
CA THR A 229 -19.48 20.83 -0.41
C THR A 229 -19.87 20.00 -1.63
N THR A 230 -19.04 19.06 -2.05
CA THR A 230 -19.21 18.37 -3.34
C THR A 230 -19.51 16.88 -3.23
N TYR A 231 -19.25 16.21 -2.10
CA TYR A 231 -19.50 14.78 -1.96
C TYR A 231 -21.01 14.47 -1.91
N ASP A 232 -21.48 13.61 -2.82
CA ASP A 232 -22.87 13.15 -2.88
C ASP A 232 -22.98 11.68 -2.46
N GLY A 233 -23.62 11.42 -1.32
CA GLY A 233 -23.81 10.06 -0.79
C GLY A 233 -24.86 9.22 -1.53
N SER A 234 -25.64 9.80 -2.45
CA SER A 234 -26.67 9.09 -3.22
C SER A 234 -26.12 8.36 -4.45
N ILE A 235 -24.86 8.64 -4.82
CA ILE A 235 -24.20 8.05 -5.98
C ILE A 235 -23.74 6.64 -5.66
N GLY A 236 -24.20 5.69 -6.48
CA GLY A 236 -23.89 4.28 -6.34
C GLY A 236 -23.24 3.67 -7.58
N ILE A 237 -23.17 2.35 -7.59
CA ILE A 237 -22.56 1.54 -8.65
C ILE A 237 -23.20 1.76 -10.05
N HIS A 238 -24.50 2.07 -10.08
CA HIS A 238 -25.26 2.26 -11.32
C HIS A 238 -25.02 3.62 -11.99
N ASP A 239 -24.37 4.57 -11.29
CA ASP A 239 -24.08 5.91 -11.78
C ASP A 239 -22.73 6.05 -12.48
N GLY A 240 -21.91 4.99 -12.42
CA GLY A 240 -20.60 4.96 -13.05
C GLY A 240 -20.66 4.89 -14.59
N PRO A 241 -19.50 5.00 -15.27
CA PRO A 241 -19.40 4.93 -16.73
C PRO A 241 -19.85 3.57 -17.28
N LEU A 242 -20.36 3.55 -18.52
CA LEU A 242 -20.79 2.32 -19.20
C LEU A 242 -19.63 1.32 -19.37
N GLU A 243 -19.96 0.04 -19.33
CA GLU A 243 -18.99 -1.05 -19.58
C GLU A 243 -18.87 -1.34 -21.07
N SER A 244 -17.64 -1.63 -21.52
CA SER A 244 -17.39 -2.14 -22.86
C SER A 244 -17.82 -3.62 -22.94
N PRO A 245 -18.51 -4.08 -24.01
CA PRO A 245 -19.03 -5.45 -24.11
C PRO A 245 -17.97 -6.57 -23.95
N GLY A 246 -16.71 -6.30 -24.29
CA GLY A 246 -15.62 -7.28 -24.24
C GLY A 246 -15.07 -7.60 -22.85
N THR A 247 -15.49 -6.88 -21.80
CA THR A 247 -14.98 -7.10 -20.42
C THR A 247 -15.86 -8.04 -19.60
N ALA A 248 -17.09 -8.31 -20.03
CA ALA A 248 -18.06 -9.13 -19.30
C ALA A 248 -17.85 -10.65 -19.47
N ALA A 249 -17.11 -11.09 -20.49
CA ALA A 249 -16.97 -12.50 -20.86
C ALA A 249 -15.92 -13.30 -20.07
N THR A 250 -15.16 -12.68 -19.16
CA THR A 250 -14.08 -13.35 -18.41
C THR A 250 -14.47 -13.78 -16.99
N SER A 251 -15.76 -13.71 -16.64
CA SER A 251 -16.23 -14.04 -15.29
C SER A 251 -16.82 -15.44 -15.21
N ASN A 252 -15.97 -16.43 -14.93
CA ASN A 252 -16.22 -17.55 -13.99
C ASN A 252 -15.00 -18.49 -13.89
N THR A 253 -13.82 -17.92 -13.62
CA THR A 253 -12.60 -18.66 -13.20
C THR A 253 -12.66 -19.16 -11.75
N LEU A 254 -13.75 -18.89 -11.04
CA LEU A 254 -13.93 -19.24 -9.62
C LEU A 254 -14.34 -20.71 -9.39
N ALA A 255 -14.67 -21.44 -10.45
CA ALA A 255 -15.00 -22.86 -10.42
C ALA A 255 -13.90 -23.72 -11.08
N ASP A 256 -12.64 -23.29 -10.97
CA ASP A 256 -11.52 -24.06 -11.52
C ASP A 256 -11.23 -25.27 -10.61
N PRO A 257 -11.43 -26.52 -11.09
CA PRO A 257 -11.11 -27.73 -10.34
C PRO A 257 -9.61 -27.87 -10.02
N THR A 258 -8.74 -26.99 -10.56
CA THR A 258 -7.31 -26.89 -10.22
C THR A 258 -7.01 -26.05 -8.97
N SER A 259 -8.00 -25.80 -8.10
CA SER A 259 -7.76 -25.07 -6.85
C SER A 259 -6.71 -25.79 -6.00
N MET A 260 -5.59 -25.11 -5.71
CA MET A 260 -4.49 -25.68 -4.92
C MET A 260 -4.99 -26.16 -3.56
N PRO A 261 -4.44 -27.27 -2.99
CA PRO A 261 -4.82 -27.77 -1.68
C PRO A 261 -4.69 -26.69 -0.60
N GLU A 262 -5.64 -26.64 0.34
CA GLU A 262 -5.67 -25.61 1.39
C GLU A 262 -4.37 -25.52 2.19
N ARG A 263 -3.72 -26.66 2.44
CA ARG A 263 -2.42 -26.71 3.13
C ARG A 263 -1.35 -25.90 2.39
N ILE A 264 -1.25 -26.04 1.07
CA ILE A 264 -0.28 -25.32 0.24
C ILE A 264 -0.61 -23.83 0.24
N VAL A 265 -1.89 -23.49 0.17
CA VAL A 265 -2.35 -22.10 0.21
C VAL A 265 -2.05 -21.45 1.56
N ASN A 266 -2.24 -22.15 2.68
CA ASN A 266 -1.92 -21.67 4.02
C ASN A 266 -0.41 -21.49 4.22
N VAL A 267 0.40 -22.43 3.72
CA VAL A 267 1.87 -22.29 3.70
C VAL A 267 2.28 -21.07 2.87
N GLY A 268 1.72 -20.92 1.67
CA GLY A 268 1.93 -19.75 0.84
C GLY A 268 1.51 -18.47 1.56
N ALA A 269 0.38 -18.49 2.28
CA ALA A 269 -0.09 -17.33 2.99
C ALA A 269 0.91 -16.88 4.07
N MET A 270 1.45 -17.82 4.85
CA MET A 270 2.51 -17.54 5.84
C MET A 270 3.76 -16.96 5.18
N VAL A 271 4.20 -17.53 4.05
CA VAL A 271 5.36 -17.01 3.29
C VAL A 271 5.10 -15.57 2.85
N PHE A 272 3.97 -15.29 2.20
CA PHE A 272 3.66 -13.94 1.72
C PHE A 272 3.45 -12.91 2.84
N ILE A 273 2.92 -13.34 3.99
CA ILE A 273 2.84 -12.50 5.20
C ILE A 273 4.24 -12.12 5.68
N PHE A 274 5.17 -13.08 5.74
CA PHE A 274 6.57 -12.83 6.09
C PHE A 274 7.26 -11.91 5.06
N LEU A 275 7.05 -12.15 3.76
CA LEU A 275 7.57 -11.28 2.71
C LEU A 275 7.04 -9.84 2.86
N ASN A 276 5.76 -9.65 3.12
CA ASN A 276 5.19 -8.32 3.31
C ASN A 276 5.71 -7.64 4.58
N PHE A 277 5.89 -8.40 5.67
CA PHE A 277 6.53 -7.91 6.89
C PHE A 277 7.93 -7.34 6.56
N ASN A 278 8.77 -8.13 5.88
CA ASN A 278 10.14 -7.73 5.53
C ASN A 278 10.17 -6.52 4.59
N ALA A 279 9.40 -6.56 3.50
CA ALA A 279 9.37 -5.48 2.52
C ALA A 279 8.95 -4.13 3.15
N ARG A 280 7.90 -4.16 3.99
CA ARG A 280 7.41 -2.96 4.68
C ARG A 280 8.35 -2.48 5.78
N GLY A 281 9.01 -3.42 6.45
CA GLY A 281 9.95 -3.15 7.54
C GLY A 281 11.26 -2.55 7.05
N ILE A 282 11.87 -3.12 6.00
CA ILE A 282 13.08 -2.59 5.37
C ILE A 282 12.82 -1.17 4.88
N LEU A 283 11.72 -0.92 4.15
CA LEU A 283 11.34 0.43 3.72
C LEU A 283 11.30 1.42 4.90
N SER A 284 10.76 1.00 6.05
CA SER A 284 10.69 1.86 7.23
C SER A 284 12.02 2.06 7.98
N VAL A 285 12.97 1.12 7.87
CA VAL A 285 14.35 1.35 8.31
C VAL A 285 14.96 2.48 7.48
N PHE A 286 14.82 2.41 6.15
CA PHE A 286 15.37 3.43 5.24
C PHE A 286 14.75 4.81 5.45
N GLU A 287 13.47 4.90 5.81
CA GLU A 287 12.85 6.18 6.21
C GLU A 287 13.55 6.86 7.40
N THR A 288 14.22 6.10 8.27
CA THR A 288 14.94 6.65 9.43
C THR A 288 16.41 6.94 9.15
N VAL A 289 17.09 6.10 8.35
CA VAL A 289 18.54 6.18 8.15
C VAL A 289 18.96 7.00 6.93
N ASN A 290 18.09 7.19 5.95
CA ASN A 290 18.46 7.77 4.66
C ASN A 290 18.95 9.23 4.80
N ILE A 291 18.24 10.09 5.53
CA ILE A 291 18.68 11.48 5.76
C ILE A 291 19.98 11.56 6.59
N PRO A 292 20.13 10.83 7.72
CA PRO A 292 21.41 10.75 8.42
C PRO A 292 22.59 10.35 7.53
N LEU A 293 22.42 9.32 6.69
CA LEU A 293 23.46 8.85 5.77
C LEU A 293 23.77 9.90 4.70
N PHE A 294 22.74 10.55 4.16
CA PHE A 294 22.89 11.62 3.20
C PHE A 294 23.77 12.74 3.76
N LEU A 295 23.45 13.24 4.97
CA LEU A 295 24.20 14.31 5.62
C LEU A 295 25.65 13.90 5.97
N GLN A 296 25.84 12.64 6.38
CA GLN A 296 27.17 12.11 6.68
C GLN A 296 28.08 12.15 5.44
N VAL A 297 27.52 11.80 4.28
CA VAL A 297 28.28 11.64 3.04
C VAL A 297 28.47 12.96 2.30
N THR A 298 27.50 13.88 2.38
CA THR A 298 27.63 15.22 1.79
C THR A 298 28.39 16.20 2.69
N GLY A 299 28.54 15.90 3.99
CA GLY A 299 29.11 16.82 4.97
C GLY A 299 28.29 18.10 5.16
N SER A 300 27.01 18.09 4.74
CA SER A 300 26.14 19.27 4.80
C SER A 300 25.77 19.59 6.26
N ASP A 301 25.81 20.87 6.62
CA ASP A 301 25.35 21.32 7.93
C ASP A 301 23.85 21.02 8.11
N PRO A 302 23.44 20.18 9.09
CA PRO A 302 22.04 19.88 9.37
C PRO A 302 21.17 21.12 9.62
N ASN A 303 21.79 22.21 10.11
CA ASN A 303 21.10 23.46 10.40
C ASN A 303 21.03 24.41 9.21
N SER A 304 21.54 24.06 8.04
CA SER A 304 21.45 24.89 6.83
C SER A 304 20.13 24.66 6.09
N VAL A 305 19.62 25.68 5.39
CA VAL A 305 18.46 25.51 4.49
C VAL A 305 18.86 24.66 3.28
N ALA A 306 20.09 24.84 2.78
CA ALA A 306 20.63 24.09 1.66
C ALA A 306 20.62 22.57 1.91
N ALA A 307 20.98 22.11 3.12
CA ALA A 307 20.92 20.68 3.45
C ALA A 307 19.50 20.12 3.36
N VAL A 308 18.50 20.86 3.86
CA VAL A 308 17.08 20.48 3.78
C VAL A 308 16.63 20.35 2.33
N VAL A 309 16.95 21.35 1.50
CA VAL A 309 16.60 21.36 0.08
C VAL A 309 17.26 20.20 -0.67
N GLN A 310 18.55 19.98 -0.46
CA GLN A 310 19.30 18.89 -1.12
C GLN A 310 18.79 17.51 -0.71
N ALA A 311 18.55 17.29 0.58
CA ALA A 311 17.97 16.05 1.10
C ALA A 311 16.57 15.78 0.54
N SER A 312 15.73 16.81 0.48
CA SER A 312 14.37 16.73 -0.08
C SER A 312 14.39 16.41 -1.57
N ASN A 313 15.27 17.06 -2.33
CA ASN A 313 15.45 16.79 -3.75
C ASN A 313 15.99 15.38 -4.01
N PHE A 314 16.94 14.90 -3.18
CA PHE A 314 17.45 13.54 -3.25
C PHE A 314 16.32 12.51 -3.10
N GLN A 315 15.47 12.65 -2.08
CA GLN A 315 14.31 11.77 -1.90
C GLN A 315 13.29 11.89 -3.03
N PHE A 316 13.04 13.10 -3.53
CA PHE A 316 12.15 13.34 -4.67
C PHE A 316 12.62 12.59 -5.92
N TYR A 317 13.92 12.68 -6.25
CA TYR A 317 14.48 11.98 -7.40
C TYR A 317 14.43 10.45 -7.25
N LEU A 318 14.72 9.92 -6.05
CA LEU A 318 14.53 8.49 -5.76
C LEU A 318 13.06 8.07 -5.93
N GLY A 319 12.11 8.91 -5.52
CA GLY A 319 10.68 8.70 -5.73
C GLY A 319 10.28 8.70 -7.21
N LEU A 320 10.81 9.63 -7.99
CA LEU A 320 10.58 9.73 -9.44
C LEU A 320 11.10 8.49 -10.17
N LEU A 321 12.30 8.03 -9.84
CA LEU A 321 12.86 6.77 -10.35
C LEU A 321 11.99 5.57 -9.92
N GLY A 322 11.37 5.63 -8.74
CA GLY A 322 10.40 4.64 -8.28
C GLY A 322 9.16 4.50 -9.16
N LEU A 323 8.69 5.58 -9.79
CA LEU A 323 7.59 5.51 -10.76
C LEU A 323 7.96 4.64 -11.97
N VAL A 324 9.21 4.71 -12.42
CA VAL A 324 9.70 3.91 -13.54
C VAL A 324 9.56 2.41 -13.22
N SER A 325 9.82 2.01 -11.97
CA SER A 325 9.60 0.63 -11.52
C SER A 325 8.12 0.23 -11.58
N TYR A 326 7.19 1.11 -11.18
CA TYR A 326 5.76 0.85 -11.31
C TYR A 326 5.31 0.69 -12.76
N PHE A 327 5.77 1.57 -13.66
CA PHE A 327 5.49 1.45 -15.09
C PHE A 327 6.09 0.18 -15.67
N SER A 328 7.30 -0.20 -15.24
CA SER A 328 7.95 -1.44 -15.68
C SER A 328 7.14 -2.68 -15.28
N ILE A 329 6.59 -2.71 -14.06
CA ILE A 329 5.73 -3.81 -13.60
C ILE A 329 4.52 -3.98 -14.53
N GLU A 330 3.85 -2.89 -14.90
CA GLU A 330 2.67 -2.96 -15.76
C GLU A 330 3.03 -3.29 -17.21
N PHE A 331 4.08 -2.68 -17.76
CA PHE A 331 4.52 -2.90 -19.13
C PHE A 331 4.96 -4.35 -19.37
N PHE A 332 5.73 -4.93 -18.43
CA PHE A 332 6.24 -6.30 -18.53
C PHE A 332 5.37 -7.33 -17.80
N ARG A 333 4.14 -6.97 -17.41
CA ARG A 333 3.22 -7.83 -16.66
C ARG A 333 2.91 -9.17 -17.34
N ARG A 334 2.97 -9.20 -18.68
CA ARG A 334 2.73 -10.43 -19.48
C ARG A 334 4.00 -11.26 -19.70
N SER A 335 5.18 -10.67 -19.51
CA SER A 335 6.47 -11.33 -19.78
C SER A 335 7.03 -12.03 -18.54
N MET A 336 6.78 -11.50 -17.35
CA MET A 336 7.31 -12.03 -16.09
C MET A 336 6.19 -12.43 -15.12
N THR A 337 6.37 -13.55 -14.43
CA THR A 337 5.45 -14.00 -13.38
C THR A 337 5.56 -13.13 -12.12
N ASP A 338 4.50 -13.07 -11.31
CA ASP A 338 4.53 -12.30 -10.06
C ASP A 338 5.63 -12.78 -9.10
N VAL A 339 5.91 -14.10 -9.08
CA VAL A 339 6.99 -14.68 -8.25
C VAL A 339 8.36 -14.16 -8.66
N ASN A 340 8.65 -14.10 -9.97
CA ASN A 340 9.92 -13.59 -10.48
C ASN A 340 10.08 -12.09 -10.16
N TRP A 341 9.00 -11.32 -10.27
CA TRP A 341 8.99 -9.92 -9.84
C TRP A 341 9.31 -9.77 -8.35
N VAL A 342 8.66 -10.55 -7.47
CA VAL A 342 8.94 -10.48 -6.04
C VAL A 342 10.38 -10.89 -5.73
N GLN A 343 10.91 -11.94 -6.37
CA GLN A 343 12.31 -12.33 -6.26
C GLN A 343 13.26 -11.20 -6.69
N LEU A 344 13.01 -10.59 -7.86
CA LEU A 344 13.78 -9.44 -8.34
C LEU A 344 13.76 -8.31 -7.31
N GLY A 345 12.59 -7.98 -6.77
CA GLY A 345 12.44 -6.95 -5.74
C GLY A 345 13.31 -7.22 -4.51
N PHE A 346 13.27 -8.43 -3.95
CA PHE A 346 14.11 -8.79 -2.80
C PHE A 346 15.61 -8.90 -3.13
N LEU A 347 15.97 -9.30 -4.36
CA LEU A 347 17.36 -9.29 -4.81
C LEU A 347 17.90 -7.86 -4.91
N MET A 348 17.09 -6.90 -5.37
CA MET A 348 17.48 -5.48 -5.41
C MET A 348 17.59 -4.89 -3.99
N LEU A 349 16.68 -5.23 -3.07
CA LEU A 349 16.82 -4.87 -1.65
C LEU A 349 18.09 -5.45 -1.04
N LEU A 350 18.40 -6.72 -1.32
CA LEU A 350 19.62 -7.39 -0.86
C LEU A 350 20.87 -6.69 -1.39
N ALA A 351 20.93 -6.46 -2.70
CA ALA A 351 22.07 -5.83 -3.36
C ALA A 351 22.31 -4.41 -2.82
N GLY A 352 21.27 -3.60 -2.64
CA GLY A 352 21.40 -2.26 -2.08
C GLY A 352 21.90 -2.26 -0.63
N ASN A 353 21.36 -3.12 0.25
CA ASN A 353 21.87 -3.24 1.63
C ASN A 353 23.31 -3.80 1.67
N ALA A 354 23.63 -4.75 0.80
CA ALA A 354 24.98 -5.30 0.65
C ALA A 354 25.98 -4.23 0.20
N LEU A 355 25.58 -3.36 -0.74
CA LEU A 355 26.39 -2.22 -1.15
C LEU A 355 26.65 -1.27 0.02
N LEU A 356 25.75 -1.10 1.00
CA LEU A 356 26.01 -0.21 2.14
C LEU A 356 27.03 -0.77 3.14
N VAL A 357 27.30 -2.08 3.13
CA VAL A 357 28.15 -2.75 4.15
C VAL A 357 29.42 -3.38 3.60
N LEU A 358 29.35 -4.06 2.47
CA LEU A 358 30.40 -5.01 2.04
C LEU A 358 31.59 -4.35 1.34
N VAL A 359 31.48 -3.10 0.89
CA VAL A 359 32.59 -2.41 0.22
C VAL A 359 33.42 -1.68 1.28
N PRO A 360 34.71 -2.06 1.47
CA PRO A 360 35.55 -1.65 2.61
C PRO A 360 36.11 -0.22 2.52
N ALA A 361 35.40 0.70 1.87
CA ALA A 361 35.77 2.11 1.77
C ALA A 361 34.75 2.98 2.51
N ASP A 362 35.17 4.20 2.88
CA ASP A 362 34.26 5.24 3.36
C ASP A 362 33.06 5.39 2.41
N LEU A 363 31.87 5.63 2.97
CA LEU A 363 30.65 5.70 2.18
C LEU A 363 30.68 6.95 1.29
N SER A 364 30.81 6.75 -0.02
CA SER A 364 30.76 7.85 -1.01
C SER A 364 29.32 8.18 -1.40
N PHE A 365 29.10 9.39 -1.93
CA PHE A 365 27.77 9.85 -2.36
C PHE A 365 27.21 8.97 -3.48
N GLU A 366 28.06 8.60 -4.44
CA GLU A 366 27.69 7.75 -5.57
C GLU A 366 27.24 6.36 -5.10
N ARG A 367 27.96 5.79 -4.12
CA ARG A 367 27.63 4.48 -3.53
C ARG A 367 26.31 4.55 -2.77
N LEU A 368 26.09 5.59 -1.97
CA LEU A 368 24.82 5.82 -1.28
C LEU A 368 23.68 5.98 -2.29
N ALA A 369 23.83 6.85 -3.30
CA ALA A 369 22.82 7.09 -4.31
C ALA A 369 22.45 5.82 -5.09
N PHE A 370 23.44 5.01 -5.46
CA PHE A 370 23.19 3.74 -6.16
C PHE A 370 22.54 2.70 -5.25
N ALA A 371 22.97 2.58 -3.99
CA ALA A 371 22.33 1.69 -3.02
C ALA A 371 20.87 2.08 -2.76
N GLU A 372 20.60 3.37 -2.54
CA GLU A 372 19.25 3.90 -2.34
C GLU A 372 18.38 3.75 -3.58
N PHE A 373 18.93 3.90 -4.79
CA PHE A 373 18.20 3.59 -6.02
C PHE A 373 17.72 2.12 -6.04
N LEU A 374 18.61 1.17 -5.73
CA LEU A 374 18.25 -0.25 -5.68
C LEU A 374 17.21 -0.55 -4.61
N VAL A 375 17.34 0.05 -3.42
CA VAL A 375 16.42 -0.19 -2.30
C VAL A 375 15.09 0.53 -2.49
N TRP A 376 15.14 1.86 -2.62
CA TRP A 376 13.99 2.76 -2.57
C TRP A 376 13.25 2.87 -3.90
N SER A 377 13.98 2.95 -5.02
CA SER A 377 13.39 3.14 -6.34
C SER A 377 13.03 1.83 -7.03
N VAL A 378 13.71 0.71 -6.74
CA VAL A 378 13.44 -0.57 -7.40
C VAL A 378 12.85 -1.61 -6.45
N GLY A 379 13.60 -1.98 -5.41
CA GLY A 379 13.25 -3.08 -4.50
C GLY A 379 11.94 -2.84 -3.75
N CYS A 380 11.78 -1.67 -3.12
CA CYS A 380 10.59 -1.34 -2.33
C CYS A 380 9.31 -1.25 -3.17
N PRO A 381 9.27 -0.51 -4.30
CA PRO A 381 8.10 -0.48 -5.20
C PRO A 381 7.65 -1.87 -5.64
N ILE A 382 8.59 -2.69 -6.13
CA ILE A 382 8.29 -4.04 -6.62
C ILE A 382 7.76 -4.92 -5.48
N THR A 383 8.49 -5.02 -4.38
CA THR A 383 8.08 -5.89 -3.26
C THR A 383 6.75 -5.43 -2.64
N THR A 384 6.54 -4.14 -2.43
CA THR A 384 5.32 -3.64 -1.77
C THR A 384 4.07 -3.74 -2.64
N ALA A 385 4.20 -3.64 -3.97
CA ALA A 385 3.08 -3.77 -4.91
C ALA A 385 2.80 -5.23 -5.27
N VAL A 386 3.84 -5.97 -5.70
CA VAL A 386 3.67 -7.30 -6.28
C VAL A 386 3.39 -8.35 -5.21
N VAL A 387 3.94 -8.23 -3.98
CA VAL A 387 3.62 -9.16 -2.87
C VAL A 387 2.12 -9.15 -2.56
N VAL A 388 1.50 -7.97 -2.49
CA VAL A 388 0.05 -7.85 -2.23
C VAL A 388 -0.77 -8.41 -3.38
N ALA A 389 -0.39 -8.12 -4.63
CA ALA A 389 -1.08 -8.63 -5.81
C ALA A 389 -0.97 -10.16 -5.94
N ALA A 390 0.23 -10.71 -5.78
CA ALA A 390 0.51 -12.14 -5.80
C ALA A 390 -0.22 -12.88 -4.68
N PHE A 391 -0.29 -12.30 -3.48
CA PHE A 391 -1.05 -12.86 -2.37
C PHE A 391 -2.56 -12.89 -2.67
N SER A 392 -3.14 -11.83 -3.25
CA SER A 392 -4.55 -11.86 -3.67
C SER A 392 -4.84 -12.96 -4.70
N LYS A 393 -3.93 -13.14 -5.67
CA LYS A 393 -4.01 -14.23 -6.67
C LYS A 393 -3.87 -15.61 -6.02
N LEU A 394 -2.99 -15.77 -5.04
CA LEU A 394 -2.81 -17.01 -4.28
C LEU A 394 -4.10 -17.42 -3.57
N LEU A 395 -4.79 -16.46 -2.93
CA LEU A 395 -6.06 -16.74 -2.26
C LEU A 395 -7.17 -17.08 -3.25
N GLY A 396 -7.15 -16.49 -4.45
CA GLY A 396 -8.10 -16.77 -5.52
C GLY A 396 -9.54 -16.45 -5.08
N GLY A 397 -10.47 -17.37 -5.32
CA GLY A 397 -11.88 -17.21 -4.94
C GLY A 397 -12.20 -17.37 -3.45
N ARG A 398 -11.21 -17.64 -2.59
CA ARG A 398 -11.44 -17.89 -1.17
C ARG A 398 -11.82 -16.60 -0.42
N PRO A 399 -12.48 -16.69 0.75
CA PRO A 399 -12.72 -15.53 1.61
C PRO A 399 -11.40 -14.81 1.96
N GLN A 400 -11.12 -13.68 1.29
CA GLN A 400 -9.82 -13.01 1.39
C GLN A 400 -9.71 -12.05 2.59
N GLY A 401 -10.83 -11.66 3.21
CA GLY A 401 -10.88 -10.58 4.19
C GLY A 401 -9.89 -10.75 5.35
N THR A 402 -9.96 -11.88 6.06
CA THR A 402 -9.11 -12.16 7.22
C THR A 402 -7.63 -12.25 6.85
N LEU A 403 -7.31 -12.94 5.77
CA LEU A 403 -5.92 -13.15 5.34
C LEU A 403 -5.28 -11.87 4.78
N MET A 404 -6.05 -11.04 4.06
CA MET A 404 -5.62 -9.69 3.65
C MET A 404 -5.47 -8.75 4.85
N GLY A 405 -6.35 -8.87 5.85
CA GLY A 405 -6.21 -8.19 7.12
C GLY A 405 -4.89 -8.54 7.80
N LEU A 406 -4.59 -9.84 7.95
CA LEU A 406 -3.36 -10.33 8.56
C LEU A 406 -2.11 -9.88 7.81
N LEU A 407 -2.14 -9.91 6.46
CA LEU A 407 -1.09 -9.34 5.62
C LEU A 407 -0.85 -7.86 5.95
N GLY A 408 -1.92 -7.06 6.01
CA GLY A 408 -1.88 -5.63 6.33
C GLY A 408 -1.37 -5.34 7.74
N SER A 409 -1.81 -6.12 8.73
CA SER A 409 -1.36 -6.03 10.12
C SER A 409 0.13 -6.35 10.24
N ALA A 410 0.61 -7.43 9.63
CA ALA A 410 2.03 -7.78 9.63
C ALA A 410 2.91 -6.66 9.04
N GLY A 411 2.47 -6.07 7.93
CA GLY A 411 3.16 -4.91 7.33
C GLY A 411 3.10 -3.64 8.18
N SER A 412 2.15 -3.52 9.10
CA SER A 412 2.06 -2.40 10.03
C SER A 412 2.93 -2.64 11.26
N VAL A 413 2.93 -3.87 11.79
CA VAL A 413 3.82 -4.29 12.89
C VAL A 413 5.29 -4.11 12.50
N SER A 414 5.69 -4.50 11.28
CA SER A 414 7.07 -4.29 10.85
C SER A 414 7.46 -2.81 10.83
N ARG A 415 6.56 -1.92 10.41
CA ARG A 415 6.75 -0.46 10.42
C ARG A 415 6.66 0.20 11.80
N ILE A 416 6.33 -0.57 12.84
CA ILE A 416 6.37 -0.13 14.24
C ILE A 416 7.67 -0.59 14.90
N VAL A 417 8.16 -1.79 14.55
CA VAL A 417 9.30 -2.41 15.23
C VAL A 417 10.63 -2.10 14.54
N LEU A 418 10.71 -2.27 13.22
CA LEU A 418 11.99 -2.21 12.50
C LEU A 418 12.63 -0.81 12.46
N PRO A 419 11.89 0.31 12.39
CA PRO A 419 12.48 1.67 12.49
C PRO A 419 13.20 1.97 13.79
N LEU A 420 12.98 1.17 14.84
CA LEU A 420 13.67 1.30 16.12
C LEU A 420 15.05 0.61 16.12
N LEU A 421 15.30 -0.31 15.17
CA LEU A 421 16.56 -1.05 15.10
C LEU A 421 17.80 -0.16 14.89
N PRO A 422 17.80 0.86 14.01
CA PRO A 422 18.95 1.74 13.83
C PRO A 422 19.42 2.44 15.10
N ALA A 423 18.51 2.65 16.05
CA ALA A 423 18.82 3.30 17.30
C ALA A 423 19.15 2.33 18.43
N ALA A 424 18.64 1.10 18.37
CA ALA A 424 18.95 0.05 19.33
C ALA A 424 20.39 -0.49 19.18
N ILE A 425 21.07 -0.16 18.09
CA ILE A 425 22.40 -0.66 17.74
C ILE A 425 23.36 0.54 17.61
N SER A 426 24.57 0.39 18.12
CA SER A 426 25.58 1.48 18.16
C SER A 426 26.10 1.92 16.78
N THR A 427 25.94 1.08 15.75
CA THR A 427 26.35 1.37 14.38
C THR A 427 25.26 0.88 13.41
N LEU A 428 25.22 1.44 12.20
CA LEU A 428 24.25 1.03 11.18
C LEU A 428 24.62 -0.31 10.50
N THR A 429 25.87 -0.74 10.60
CA THR A 429 26.37 -1.95 9.94
C THR A 429 25.57 -3.22 10.29
N PRO A 430 25.26 -3.52 11.58
CA PRO A 430 24.46 -4.69 11.92
C PRO A 430 23.00 -4.58 11.44
N VAL A 431 22.44 -3.37 11.34
CA VAL A 431 21.09 -3.15 10.81
C VAL A 431 21.01 -3.60 9.35
N PHE A 432 21.98 -3.20 8.54
CA PHE A 432 22.05 -3.61 7.15
C PHE A 432 22.32 -5.12 7.00
N TRP A 433 23.13 -5.72 7.87
CA TRP A 433 23.27 -7.18 7.91
C TRP A 433 21.96 -7.90 8.20
N ILE A 434 21.17 -7.41 9.16
CA ILE A 434 19.82 -7.93 9.44
C ILE A 434 18.95 -7.82 8.18
N ASN A 435 18.96 -6.69 7.50
CA ASN A 435 18.21 -6.50 6.25
C ASN A 435 18.67 -7.48 5.15
N ILE A 436 19.99 -7.69 4.99
CA ILE A 436 20.56 -8.66 4.03
C ILE A 436 20.07 -10.07 4.36
N SER A 437 20.12 -10.48 5.64
CA SER A 437 19.63 -11.79 6.08
C SER A 437 18.13 -11.97 5.82
N LEU A 438 17.31 -10.96 6.13
CA LEU A 438 15.86 -10.98 5.87
C LEU A 438 15.56 -11.07 4.38
N CYS A 439 16.30 -10.35 3.52
CA CYS A 439 16.15 -10.44 2.07
C CYS A 439 16.57 -11.83 1.54
N GLY A 440 17.72 -12.35 1.98
CA GLY A 440 18.20 -13.67 1.59
C GLY A 440 17.22 -14.78 1.96
N LEU A 441 16.68 -14.72 3.19
CA LEU A 441 15.64 -15.64 3.66
C LEU A 441 14.35 -15.50 2.84
N SER A 442 13.95 -14.27 2.49
CA SER A 442 12.78 -14.00 1.65
C SER A 442 12.90 -14.61 0.25
N VAL A 443 14.07 -14.47 -0.39
CA VAL A 443 14.36 -15.07 -1.69
C VAL A 443 14.35 -16.60 -1.59
N ALA A 444 15.02 -17.16 -0.58
CA ALA A 444 15.09 -18.61 -0.36
C ALA A 444 13.71 -19.23 -0.08
N LEU A 445 12.91 -18.63 0.79
CA LEU A 445 11.55 -19.09 1.11
C LEU A 445 10.63 -19.03 -0.10
N LEU A 446 10.68 -17.94 -0.87
CA LEU A 446 9.86 -17.81 -2.07
C LEU A 446 10.26 -18.81 -3.16
N TRP A 447 11.55 -19.04 -3.35
CA TRP A 447 12.06 -20.07 -4.26
C TRP A 447 11.62 -21.48 -3.82
N TRP A 448 11.75 -21.80 -2.53
CA TRP A 448 11.31 -23.07 -1.96
C TRP A 448 9.81 -23.27 -2.15
N TYR A 449 9.00 -22.26 -1.83
CA TYR A 449 7.55 -22.28 -2.01
C TYR A 449 7.17 -22.46 -3.48
N SER A 450 7.85 -21.78 -4.41
CA SER A 450 7.61 -21.95 -5.85
C SER A 450 7.88 -23.38 -6.32
N ARG A 451 8.94 -24.03 -5.80
CA ARG A 451 9.21 -25.45 -6.09
C ARG A 451 8.17 -26.37 -5.50
N LEU A 452 7.69 -26.09 -4.29
CA LEU A 452 6.62 -26.85 -3.64
C LEU A 452 5.34 -26.78 -4.48
N VAL A 453 4.91 -25.58 -4.89
CA VAL A 453 3.74 -25.37 -5.76
C VAL A 453 3.88 -26.10 -7.09
N TYR A 454 5.06 -26.04 -7.71
CA TYR A 454 5.31 -26.75 -8.97
C TYR A 454 5.14 -28.26 -8.81
N LYS A 455 5.75 -28.87 -7.77
CA LYS A 455 5.62 -30.30 -7.50
C LYS A 455 4.16 -30.71 -7.27
N THR A 456 3.43 -29.99 -6.43
CA THR A 456 2.01 -30.30 -6.16
C THR A 456 1.15 -30.19 -7.41
N LYS A 457 1.40 -29.20 -8.28
CA LYS A 457 0.66 -29.08 -9.54
C LYS A 457 0.91 -30.27 -10.47
N VAL A 458 2.16 -30.75 -10.55
CA VAL A 458 2.50 -31.93 -11.36
C VAL A 458 1.82 -33.19 -10.80
N GLU A 459 1.82 -33.36 -9.47
CA GLU A 459 1.12 -34.48 -8.81
C GLU A 459 -0.40 -34.44 -9.08
N MET A 460 -1.04 -33.28 -8.93
CA MET A 460 -2.47 -33.14 -9.22
C MET A 460 -2.81 -33.41 -10.69
N LEU A 461 -1.95 -33.00 -11.63
CA LEU A 461 -2.15 -33.29 -13.06
C LEU A 461 -2.04 -34.79 -13.33
N ALA A 462 -1.09 -35.48 -12.69
CA ALA A 462 -0.94 -36.93 -12.79
C ALA A 462 -2.16 -37.67 -12.20
N ASP A 463 -2.71 -37.20 -11.08
CA ASP A 463 -3.93 -37.75 -10.48
C ASP A 463 -5.15 -37.57 -11.40
N VAL A 464 -5.28 -36.40 -12.02
CA VAL A 464 -6.36 -36.12 -13.00
C VAL A 464 -6.20 -36.99 -14.24
N GLU A 465 -4.99 -37.14 -14.77
CA GLU A 465 -4.72 -38.02 -15.91
C GLU A 465 -5.01 -39.49 -15.55
N SER A 466 -4.65 -39.93 -14.34
CA SER A 466 -4.98 -41.26 -13.83
C SER A 466 -6.49 -41.47 -13.70
N ALA A 467 -7.20 -40.53 -13.08
CA ALA A 467 -8.66 -40.57 -12.96
C ALA A 467 -9.34 -40.58 -14.33
N TYR A 468 -8.86 -39.78 -15.29
CA TYR A 468 -9.37 -39.76 -16.66
C TYR A 468 -9.16 -41.11 -17.36
N ARG A 469 -8.00 -41.75 -17.18
CA ARG A 469 -7.72 -43.11 -17.70
C ARG A 469 -8.57 -44.20 -17.05
N VAL A 470 -8.98 -44.04 -15.80
CA VAL A 470 -9.89 -44.99 -15.12
C VAL A 470 -11.33 -44.83 -15.63
N VAL A 471 -11.76 -43.60 -15.90
CA VAL A 471 -13.13 -43.29 -16.38
C VAL A 471 -13.28 -43.51 -17.89
N SER A 472 -12.19 -43.36 -18.65
CA SER A 472 -12.15 -43.64 -20.09
C SER A 472 -11.57 -45.03 -20.33
N PRO A 473 -12.39 -46.09 -20.51
CA PRO A 473 -11.85 -47.41 -20.76
C PRO A 473 -10.96 -47.39 -22.02
N PRO A 474 -9.88 -48.21 -22.08
CA PRO A 474 -9.14 -48.41 -23.32
C PRO A 474 -10.15 -48.80 -24.41
N ASN A 475 -10.04 -48.19 -25.60
CA ASN A 475 -10.91 -48.46 -26.74
C ASN A 475 -11.31 -49.94 -26.76
N ASP A 476 -12.56 -50.22 -26.39
CA ASP A 476 -13.12 -51.55 -26.57
C ASP A 476 -13.04 -51.82 -28.07
N PRO A 477 -12.34 -52.86 -28.53
CA PRO A 477 -12.32 -53.22 -29.95
C PRO A 477 -13.72 -53.55 -30.50
N ARG A 478 -14.76 -53.61 -29.65
CA ARG A 478 -16.17 -53.74 -30.02
C ARG A 478 -16.97 -52.45 -29.92
N SER A 479 -16.33 -51.32 -29.56
CA SER A 479 -16.96 -49.99 -29.60
C SER A 479 -17.24 -49.62 -31.07
N PRO A 480 -18.47 -49.26 -31.44
CA PRO A 480 -18.79 -48.82 -32.80
C PRO A 480 -18.15 -47.47 -33.19
N LEU A 481 -17.42 -46.85 -32.25
CA LEU A 481 -16.63 -45.62 -32.45
C LEU A 481 -15.11 -45.88 -32.45
N GLY A 482 -14.67 -47.14 -32.33
CA GLY A 482 -13.27 -47.52 -32.56
C GLY A 482 -12.97 -47.49 -34.05
N SER A 483 -12.63 -46.33 -34.61
CA SER A 483 -12.14 -46.28 -35.98
C SER A 483 -10.80 -46.99 -36.03
N ASP A 484 -10.74 -48.12 -36.73
CA ASP A 484 -9.48 -48.63 -37.26
C ASP A 484 -8.78 -47.48 -38.01
N LYS A 485 -7.46 -47.38 -37.84
CA LYS A 485 -6.64 -46.51 -38.68
C LYS A 485 -6.82 -47.02 -40.11
N VAL A 486 -7.69 -46.37 -40.87
CA VAL A 486 -7.73 -46.51 -42.31
C VAL A 486 -6.39 -45.96 -42.79
N ASP A 487 -5.52 -46.85 -43.25
CA ASP A 487 -4.33 -46.51 -44.00
C ASP A 487 -4.75 -45.61 -45.17
N PHE A 488 -4.38 -44.34 -45.11
CA PHE A 488 -4.43 -43.48 -46.28
C PHE A 488 -3.26 -43.90 -47.15
N GLU A 489 -3.53 -44.59 -48.25
CA GLU A 489 -2.54 -44.81 -49.31
C GLU A 489 -2.06 -43.44 -49.83
N ASP A 490 -0.75 -43.22 -49.76
CA ASP A 490 -0.08 -42.08 -50.36
C ASP A 490 -0.34 -42.03 -51.87
N LYS A 491 -0.92 -40.91 -52.33
CA LYS A 491 -0.84 -40.46 -53.73
C LYS A 491 -0.60 -38.96 -53.80
#